data_AF-A0A2R6ILG9-F1
#
_entry.id   AF-A0A2R6ILG9-F1
#
_cell.length_a   1.000
_cell.length_b   1.000
_cell.length_c   1.000
_cell.angle_alpha   90.00
_cell.angle_beta   90.00
_cell.angle_gamma   90.00
#
_symmetry.space_group_name_H-M   'P 1'
#
loop_
_entity.id
_entity.type
_entity.pdbx_description
1 polymer ?
#
loop_
_entity_poly.entity_id
_entity_poly.type
_entity_poly.pdbx_seq_one_letter_code
_entity_poly.pdbx_strand_id
1 'polypeptide(L)'
;VDPIAEAYDRGYPPRDALVEALHAMDYEKDDYDTPRVAGIVEADAGYVGIVRRDALLVREVGEPHLVATYEEDEPRPFEFAPGTAAAAAGAAYDLDYEHAVCAAGVHVGEGSVEYAVENGEDERTE
;
A
#
# COMPACT_ATOMS: atom_id res chain seq x y z
N VAL A 1 9.40 -13.04 7.96
CA VAL A 1 9.92 -12.29 6.80
C VAL A 1 8.73 -12.03 5.89
N ASP A 2 8.67 -10.87 5.24
CA ASP A 2 7.59 -10.53 4.31
C ASP A 2 7.84 -11.23 2.95
N PRO A 3 6.87 -11.97 2.39
CA PRO A 3 7.09 -12.77 1.18
C PRO A 3 7.30 -11.93 -0.09
N ILE A 4 6.76 -10.71 -0.17
CA ILE A 4 7.01 -9.79 -1.30
C ILE A 4 8.45 -9.30 -1.22
N ALA A 5 8.88 -8.82 -0.05
CA ALA A 5 10.25 -8.36 0.14
C ALA A 5 11.27 -9.48 -0.11
N GLU A 6 10.98 -10.71 0.35
CA GLU A 6 11.86 -11.87 0.10
C GLU A 6 11.96 -12.22 -1.39
N ALA A 7 10.84 -12.24 -2.12
CA ALA A 7 10.86 -12.49 -3.56
C ALA A 7 11.65 -11.39 -4.30
N TYR A 8 11.45 -10.13 -3.91
CA TYR A 8 12.17 -9.00 -4.46
C TYR A 8 13.68 -9.08 -4.19
N ASP A 9 14.09 -9.38 -2.95
CA ASP A 9 15.50 -9.57 -2.57
C ASP A 9 16.18 -10.73 -3.30
N ARG A 10 15.39 -11.74 -3.72
CA ARG A 10 15.85 -12.85 -4.57
C ARG A 10 16.02 -12.46 -6.04
N GLY A 11 15.73 -11.21 -6.41
CA GLY A 11 15.93 -10.65 -7.75
C GLY A 11 14.75 -10.83 -8.69
N TYR A 12 13.55 -11.07 -8.18
CA TYR A 12 12.35 -11.09 -9.01
C TYR A 12 12.00 -9.66 -9.46
N PRO A 13 11.52 -9.46 -10.70
CA PRO A 13 10.94 -8.18 -11.09
C PRO A 13 9.82 -7.77 -10.13
N PRO A 14 9.64 -6.47 -9.79
CA PRO A 14 8.62 -6.01 -8.85
C PRO A 14 7.22 -6.59 -9.11
N ARG A 15 6.80 -6.57 -10.39
CA ARG A 15 5.53 -7.15 -10.82
C ARG A 15 5.42 -8.62 -10.42
N ASP A 16 6.46 -9.41 -10.66
CA ASP A 16 6.43 -10.85 -10.44
C ASP A 16 6.54 -11.19 -8.95
N ALA A 17 7.27 -10.39 -8.16
CA ALA A 17 7.29 -10.48 -6.70
C ALA A 17 5.87 -10.27 -6.12
N LEU A 18 5.14 -9.26 -6.60
CA LEU A 18 3.74 -9.03 -6.22
C LEU A 18 2.84 -10.18 -6.67
N VAL A 19 2.95 -10.64 -7.92
CA VAL A 19 2.12 -11.75 -8.43
C VAL A 19 2.36 -13.02 -7.62
N GLU A 20 3.61 -13.41 -7.38
CA GLU A 20 3.93 -14.64 -6.64
C GLU A 20 3.35 -14.60 -5.22
N ALA A 21 3.64 -13.54 -4.47
CA ALA A 21 3.22 -13.45 -3.08
C ALA A 21 1.70 -13.30 -2.94
N LEU A 22 1.07 -12.41 -3.72
CA LEU A 22 -0.39 -12.22 -3.66
C LEU A 22 -1.13 -13.46 -4.12
N HIS A 23 -0.66 -14.16 -5.18
CA HIS A 23 -1.27 -15.40 -5.61
C HIS A 23 -1.12 -16.53 -4.57
N ALA A 24 0.05 -16.63 -3.92
CA ALA A 24 0.31 -17.66 -2.92
C ALA A 24 -0.46 -17.42 -1.61
N MET A 25 -0.58 -16.16 -1.17
CA MET A 25 -1.26 -15.80 0.06
C MET A 25 -2.78 -15.73 -0.10
N ASP A 26 -3.24 -15.40 -1.31
CA ASP A 26 -4.66 -15.23 -1.65
C ASP A 26 -5.36 -14.17 -0.79
N TYR A 27 -6.65 -13.92 -1.02
CA TYR A 27 -7.46 -13.06 -0.13
C TYR A 27 -7.58 -13.66 1.29
N GLU A 28 -7.89 -12.84 2.29
CA GLU A 28 -8.04 -13.26 3.69
C GLU A 28 -9.28 -14.14 3.88
N LYS A 29 -9.19 -15.22 4.67
CA LYS A 29 -10.32 -16.13 4.92
C LYS A 29 -11.12 -15.70 6.16
N ASP A 30 -11.49 -14.44 6.21
CA ASP A 30 -12.39 -13.87 7.22
C ASP A 30 -13.84 -13.81 6.71
N ASP A 31 -14.74 -13.20 7.49
CA ASP A 31 -16.17 -13.13 7.16
C ASP A 31 -16.48 -12.24 5.94
N TYR A 32 -15.52 -11.41 5.50
CA TYR A 32 -15.70 -10.44 4.41
C TYR A 32 -14.88 -10.77 3.16
N ASP A 33 -14.08 -11.83 3.21
CA ASP A 33 -13.11 -12.18 2.17
C ASP A 33 -12.15 -11.05 1.84
N THR A 34 -11.66 -10.37 2.89
CA THR A 34 -10.89 -9.14 2.77
C THR A 34 -9.76 -9.30 1.74
N PRO A 35 -9.73 -8.48 0.67
CA PRO A 35 -8.64 -8.52 -0.29
C PRO A 35 -7.29 -8.21 0.36
N ARG A 36 -6.20 -8.78 -0.18
CA ARG A 36 -4.85 -8.30 0.17
C ARG A 36 -4.39 -7.30 -0.86
N VAL A 37 -3.96 -6.13 -0.41
CA VAL A 37 -3.35 -5.08 -1.23
C VAL A 37 -1.87 -4.96 -0.91
N ALA A 38 -1.06 -4.61 -1.91
CA ALA A 38 0.37 -4.36 -1.72
C ALA A 38 0.92 -3.42 -2.81
N GLY A 39 2.06 -2.80 -2.52
CA GLY A 39 2.76 -1.98 -3.50
C GLY A 39 4.27 -2.05 -3.35
N ILE A 40 4.97 -1.80 -4.46
CA ILE A 40 6.43 -1.63 -4.52
C ILE A 40 6.70 -0.29 -5.20
N VAL A 41 7.60 0.49 -4.63
CA VAL A 41 8.05 1.77 -5.21
C VAL A 41 9.53 1.66 -5.55
N GLU A 42 9.86 1.90 -6.82
CA GLU A 42 11.23 2.05 -7.32
C GLU A 42 11.48 3.53 -7.66
N ALA A 43 12.72 3.87 -8.05
CA ALA A 43 13.08 5.26 -8.37
C ALA A 43 12.26 5.86 -9.52
N ASP A 44 11.93 5.06 -10.53
CA ASP A 44 11.30 5.52 -11.78
C ASP A 44 9.92 4.89 -12.04
N ALA A 45 9.45 3.99 -11.18
CA ALA A 45 8.20 3.25 -11.37
C ALA A 45 7.56 2.85 -10.03
N GLY A 46 6.23 2.77 -10.02
CA GLY A 46 5.47 2.14 -8.95
C GLY A 46 4.78 0.87 -9.45
N TYR A 47 4.51 -0.06 -8.56
CA TYR A 47 3.69 -1.24 -8.83
C TYR A 47 2.68 -1.40 -7.71
N VAL A 48 1.41 -1.62 -8.07
CA VAL A 48 0.31 -1.79 -7.12
C VAL A 48 -0.41 -3.09 -7.46
N GLY A 49 -0.68 -3.89 -6.44
CA GLY A 49 -1.35 -5.18 -6.55
C GLY A 49 -2.50 -5.34 -5.58
N ILE A 50 -3.52 -6.09 -6.01
CA ILE A 50 -4.62 -6.55 -5.18
C ILE A 50 -4.99 -7.98 -5.56
N VAL A 51 -5.21 -8.84 -4.57
CA VAL A 51 -5.86 -10.16 -4.73
C VAL A 51 -7.18 -10.17 -3.98
N ARG A 52 -8.26 -10.35 -4.75
CA ARG A 52 -9.63 -10.56 -4.29
C ARG A 52 -9.98 -12.04 -4.43
N ARG A 53 -11.13 -12.44 -3.88
CA ARG A 53 -11.69 -13.78 -4.07
C ARG A 53 -11.83 -14.20 -5.53
N ASP A 54 -12.10 -13.25 -6.41
CA ASP A 54 -12.43 -13.50 -7.81
C ASP A 54 -11.33 -13.06 -8.79
N ALA A 55 -10.28 -12.37 -8.34
CA ALA A 55 -9.32 -11.73 -9.23
C ALA A 55 -7.96 -11.46 -8.58
N LEU A 56 -6.91 -11.46 -9.39
CA LEU A 56 -5.58 -10.94 -9.05
C LEU A 56 -5.21 -9.87 -10.08
N LEU A 57 -5.01 -8.64 -9.63
CA LEU A 57 -4.60 -7.50 -10.45
C LEU A 57 -3.25 -7.01 -9.97
N VAL A 58 -2.31 -6.80 -10.90
CA VAL A 58 -1.03 -6.13 -10.64
C VAL A 58 -0.77 -5.17 -11.78
N ARG A 59 -0.54 -3.89 -11.47
CA ARG A 59 -0.32 -2.80 -12.43
C ARG A 59 0.97 -2.06 -12.13
N GLU A 60 1.76 -1.81 -13.16
CA GLU A 60 2.78 -0.77 -13.15
C GLU A 60 2.08 0.60 -13.26
N VAL A 61 2.50 1.57 -12.45
CA VAL A 61 1.89 2.90 -12.36
C VAL A 61 2.98 3.97 -12.47
N GLY A 62 2.71 5.00 -13.27
CA GLY A 62 3.62 6.13 -13.50
C GLY A 62 3.22 7.42 -12.77
N GLU A 63 2.12 7.38 -12.01
CA GLU A 63 1.58 8.50 -11.24
C GLU A 63 1.00 7.95 -9.92
N PRO A 64 0.72 8.80 -8.90
CA PRO A 64 0.21 8.31 -7.63
C PRO A 64 -1.13 7.59 -7.81
N HIS A 65 -1.27 6.43 -7.14
CA HIS A 65 -2.44 5.57 -7.22
C HIS A 65 -2.93 5.19 -5.83
N LEU A 66 -4.24 5.00 -5.71
CA LEU A 66 -4.89 4.45 -4.54
C LEU A 66 -5.42 3.05 -4.86
N VAL A 67 -5.32 2.16 -3.88
CA VAL A 67 -6.05 0.88 -3.82
C VAL A 67 -6.45 0.65 -2.37
N ALA A 68 -7.64 0.10 -2.13
CA ALA A 68 -8.11 -0.25 -0.81
C ALA A 68 -8.71 -1.67 -0.82
N THR A 69 -8.91 -2.22 0.38
CA THR A 69 -9.56 -3.52 0.54
C THR A 69 -11.06 -3.47 0.25
N TYR A 70 -11.69 -2.30 0.43
CA TYR A 70 -13.13 -2.09 0.26
C TYR A 70 -13.39 -0.89 -0.64
N GLU A 71 -14.46 -0.97 -1.44
CA GLU A 71 -14.94 0.04 -2.41
C GLU A 71 -13.94 0.36 -3.55
N GLU A 72 -12.71 0.79 -3.22
CA GLU A 72 -11.65 1.17 -4.15
C GLU A 72 -10.73 -0.04 -4.46
N ASP A 73 -11.34 -1.14 -4.91
CA ASP A 73 -10.71 -2.46 -5.04
C ASP A 73 -10.01 -2.71 -6.39
N GLU A 74 -9.72 -1.64 -7.13
CA GLU A 74 -8.85 -1.64 -8.30
C GLU A 74 -7.88 -0.45 -8.24
N PRO A 75 -6.59 -0.62 -8.62
CA PRO A 75 -5.66 0.52 -8.63
C PRO A 75 -6.17 1.61 -9.57
N ARG A 76 -6.37 2.81 -9.02
CA ARG A 76 -6.80 4.00 -9.76
C ARG A 76 -5.90 5.19 -9.50
N PRO A 77 -5.77 6.14 -10.44
CA PRO A 77 -5.10 7.40 -10.19
C PRO A 77 -5.71 8.13 -8.99
N PHE A 78 -4.84 8.76 -8.21
CA PHE A 78 -5.22 9.49 -7.01
C PHE A 78 -4.30 10.71 -6.83
N GLU A 79 -4.86 11.86 -6.48
CA GLU A 79 -4.04 13.06 -6.25
C GLU A 79 -3.35 12.96 -4.89
N PHE A 80 -2.05 12.66 -4.90
CA PHE A 80 -1.26 12.51 -3.68
C PHE A 80 0.20 12.90 -3.92
N ALA A 81 0.63 14.02 -3.36
CA ALA A 81 1.97 14.57 -3.57
C ALA A 81 2.65 15.09 -2.28
N PRO A 82 2.70 14.30 -1.19
CA PRO A 82 3.48 14.67 -0.01
C PRO A 82 4.99 14.60 -0.29
N GLY A 83 5.75 15.60 0.15
CA GLY A 83 7.20 15.67 -0.05
C GLY A 83 8.06 15.08 1.07
N THR A 84 7.43 14.50 2.12
CA THR A 84 8.13 13.87 3.26
C THR A 84 7.31 12.72 3.80
N ALA A 85 7.94 11.82 4.56
CA ALA A 85 7.26 10.69 5.19
C ALA A 85 6.16 11.15 6.16
N ALA A 86 6.43 12.20 6.97
CA ALA A 86 5.46 12.77 7.90
C ALA A 86 4.28 13.42 7.17
N ALA A 87 4.53 14.16 6.09
CA ALA A 87 3.47 14.72 5.27
C ALA A 87 2.62 13.63 4.61
N ALA A 88 3.22 12.51 4.20
CA ALA A 88 2.50 11.38 3.64
C ALA A 88 1.60 10.69 4.66
N ALA A 89 2.11 10.45 5.88
CA ALA A 89 1.32 9.87 6.96
C ALA A 89 0.12 10.76 7.31
N GLY A 90 0.34 12.07 7.53
CA GLY A 90 -0.73 13.01 7.84
C GLY A 90 -1.74 13.14 6.71
N ALA A 91 -1.28 13.31 5.46
CA ALA A 91 -2.17 13.44 4.31
C ALA A 91 -3.02 12.18 4.07
N ALA A 92 -2.49 10.98 4.34
CA ALA A 92 -3.25 9.74 4.26
C ALA A 92 -4.26 9.59 5.41
N TYR A 93 -3.90 10.04 6.62
CA TYR A 93 -4.78 10.04 7.78
C TYR A 93 -5.97 10.99 7.60
N ASP A 94 -5.72 12.18 7.05
CA ASP A 94 -6.72 13.25 6.87
C ASP A 94 -7.60 13.08 5.61
N LEU A 95 -7.51 11.95 4.90
CA LEU A 95 -8.40 11.67 3.78
C LEU A 95 -9.85 11.56 4.25
N ASP A 96 -10.79 11.94 3.39
CA ASP A 96 -12.23 11.88 3.66
C ASP A 96 -12.78 10.45 3.54
N TYR A 97 -12.17 9.52 4.28
CA TYR A 97 -12.61 8.15 4.47
C TYR A 97 -13.03 7.94 5.92
N GLU A 98 -14.06 7.12 6.11
CA GLU A 98 -14.58 6.85 7.45
C GLU A 98 -13.60 5.99 8.27
N HIS A 99 -13.65 6.15 9.59
CA HIS A 99 -12.95 5.31 10.55
C HIS A 99 -11.41 5.33 10.47
N ALA A 100 -10.81 6.52 10.30
CA ALA A 100 -9.36 6.70 10.47
C ALA A 100 -8.91 6.21 11.86
N VAL A 101 -7.85 5.40 11.90
CA VAL A 101 -7.24 4.87 13.14
C VAL A 101 -5.78 5.29 13.23
N CYS A 102 -4.99 4.98 12.20
CA CYS A 102 -3.61 5.43 12.07
C CYS A 102 -3.20 5.39 10.60
N ALA A 103 -2.12 6.09 10.27
CA ALA A 103 -1.48 6.06 8.98
C ALA A 103 0.04 5.97 9.14
N ALA A 104 0.69 5.36 8.16
CA ALA A 104 2.15 5.39 8.04
C ALA A 104 2.52 5.94 6.67
N GLY A 105 3.55 6.76 6.64
CA GLY A 105 4.10 7.33 5.42
C GLY A 105 5.55 6.91 5.25
N VAL A 106 5.94 6.60 4.02
CA VAL A 106 7.33 6.33 3.64
C VAL A 106 7.70 7.30 2.53
N HIS A 107 8.88 7.89 2.62
CA HIS A 107 9.44 8.75 1.58
C HIS A 107 10.84 8.28 1.22
N VAL A 108 11.07 8.04 -0.06
CA VAL A 108 12.35 7.64 -0.62
C VAL A 108 12.97 8.88 -1.28
N GLY A 109 14.02 9.42 -0.67
CA GLY A 109 14.77 10.58 -1.16
C GLY A 109 16.12 10.19 -1.76
N GLU A 110 16.98 11.19 -2.04
CA GLU A 110 18.34 10.96 -2.56
C GLU A 110 19.21 10.22 -1.52
N GLY A 111 19.22 8.89 -1.61
CA GLY A 111 20.06 8.02 -0.76
C GLY A 111 19.53 7.81 0.66
N SER A 112 18.29 8.22 0.96
CA SER A 112 17.64 7.96 2.25
C SER A 112 16.23 7.40 2.07
N VAL A 113 15.82 6.57 3.03
CA VAL A 113 14.43 6.14 3.21
C VAL A 113 14.00 6.62 4.59
N GLU A 114 12.95 7.43 4.63
CA GLU A 114 12.35 7.95 5.85
C GLU A 114 10.97 7.33 6.05
N TYR A 115 10.59 7.12 7.30
CA TYR A 115 9.23 6.71 7.66
C TYR A 115 8.68 7.60 8.78
N ALA A 116 7.36 7.75 8.80
CA ALA A 116 6.64 8.43 9.86
C ALA A 116 5.30 7.74 10.10
N VAL A 117 4.70 8.00 11.26
CA VAL A 117 3.40 7.45 11.66
C VAL A 117 2.55 8.60 12.19
N GLU A 118 1.27 8.59 11.83
CA GLU A 118 0.20 9.42 12.39
C GLU A 118 -0.81 8.48 13.08
N ASN A 119 -1.13 8.74 14.35
CA ASN A 119 -2.02 7.87 15.14
C ASN A 119 -3.30 8.59 15.60
N GLY A 120 -3.53 9.82 15.11
CA GLY A 120 -4.63 10.65 15.57
C GLY A 120 -4.43 11.15 17.00
N GLU A 121 -5.44 11.85 17.51
CA GLU A 121 -5.51 12.16 18.93
C GLU A 121 -5.95 10.90 19.70
N ASP A 122 -5.22 10.58 20.77
CA ASP A 122 -5.51 9.45 21.65
C ASP A 122 -6.85 9.75 22.35
N GLU A 123 -7.99 9.34 21.78
CA GLU A 123 -9.32 9.41 22.41
C GLU A 123 -9.45 8.40 23.57
N ARG A 124 -8.42 8.31 24.42
CA ARG A 124 -8.56 7.74 25.76
C ARG A 124 -9.29 8.73 26.66
N THR A 125 -10.57 8.93 26.35
CA THR A 125 -11.54 9.49 27.29
C THR A 125 -12.14 8.34 28.08
N GLU A 126 -11.65 8.19 29.31
CA GLU A 126 -12.20 7.45 30.47
C GLU A 126 -12.73 6.01 30.30
#